data_AF-A0AA42XT02-F1
#
_entry.id   AF-A0AA42XT02-F1
#
_cell.length_a   1.000
_cell.length_b   1.000
_cell.length_c   1.000
_cell.angle_alpha   90.00
_cell.angle_beta   90.00
_cell.angle_gamma   90.00
#
_symmetry.space_group_name_H-M   'P 1'
#
loop_
_entity.id
_entity.type
_entity.pdbx_description
1 polymer ?
#
loop_
_entity_poly.entity_id
_entity_poly.type
_entity_poly.pdbx_seq_one_letter_code
_entity_poly.pdbx_strand_id
1 'polypeptide(L)'
;MSRSTKVAGTAAIATVVLLYAIIEHGRTLRTNRILYELPKTACAVLRIDAVALADSQSAQALFDWLAPPERLSEIEAGCGLAPLAALRDATVWVGGPEGEPFQSVGLLLRGRTADAETIAQCYRSLVEARGSAIDRVTTPTGPILRSRDGASALAKVDDYTVVTGSSETVAEFMAVARGTVPSLIEAAGFRDLWSRVAGDAAIAGVFVAPPRWQSAFERIGAFGDQASAFTGVKSLGLTTRARIPTALKVMVEVTDADTARRDAALMKAWTDSPPETVEPYLVDLARSAHIDVDGPWITVTLDASSLPKRH
;
A
#
# COMPACT_ATOMS: atom_id res chain seq x y z
N MET A 1 28.11 -21.93 42.80
CA MET A 1 28.09 -21.33 41.44
C MET A 1 29.24 -20.32 41.34
N SER A 2 30.18 -20.53 40.42
CA SER A 2 31.39 -19.71 40.26
C SER A 2 31.05 -18.32 39.71
N ARG A 3 31.81 -17.27 40.10
CA ARG A 3 31.68 -15.91 39.52
C ARG A 3 31.78 -15.92 37.99
N SER A 4 32.56 -16.86 37.43
CA SER A 4 32.74 -17.05 35.99
C SER A 4 31.44 -17.47 35.27
N THR A 5 30.63 -18.34 35.88
CA THR A 5 29.35 -18.79 35.28
C THR A 5 28.30 -17.67 35.26
N LYS A 6 28.32 -16.76 36.24
CA LYS A 6 27.45 -15.58 36.27
C LYS A 6 27.81 -14.58 35.16
N VAL A 7 29.10 -14.28 34.99
CA VAL A 7 29.58 -13.37 33.95
C VAL A 7 29.31 -13.92 32.55
N ALA A 8 29.55 -15.22 32.32
CA ALA A 8 29.25 -15.87 31.05
C ALA A 8 27.73 -15.84 30.74
N GLY A 9 26.88 -16.08 31.74
CA GLY A 9 25.43 -15.98 31.60
C GLY A 9 24.97 -14.57 31.23
N THR A 10 25.49 -13.53 31.92
CA THR A 10 25.15 -12.13 31.62
C THR A 10 25.60 -11.72 30.22
N ALA A 11 26.81 -12.12 29.81
CA ALA A 11 27.32 -11.85 28.46
C ALA A 11 26.45 -12.51 27.38
N ALA A 12 26.06 -13.78 27.57
CA ALA A 12 25.21 -14.49 26.63
C ALA A 12 23.82 -13.83 26.48
N ILE A 13 23.19 -13.43 27.58
CA ILE A 13 21.91 -12.71 27.55
C ILE A 13 22.06 -11.38 26.82
N ALA A 14 23.11 -10.60 27.11
CA ALA A 14 23.35 -9.33 26.45
C ALA A 14 23.55 -9.49 24.93
N THR A 15 24.29 -10.52 24.49
CA THR A 15 24.46 -10.81 23.06
C THR A 15 23.15 -11.20 22.39
N VAL A 16 22.32 -12.04 23.02
CA VAL A 16 21.00 -12.42 22.49
C VAL A 16 20.08 -11.20 22.37
N VAL A 17 20.04 -10.33 23.39
CA VAL A 17 19.27 -9.09 23.37
C VAL A 17 19.73 -8.16 22.24
N LEU A 18 21.05 -8.00 22.06
CA LEU A 18 21.61 -7.18 21.00
C LEU A 18 21.27 -7.74 19.60
N LEU A 19 21.42 -9.05 19.40
CA LEU A 19 21.07 -9.70 18.15
C LEU A 19 19.58 -9.54 17.84
N TYR A 20 18.72 -9.74 18.83
CA TYR A 20 17.29 -9.51 18.69
C TYR A 20 17.00 -8.05 18.30
N ALA A 21 17.63 -7.08 18.97
CA ALA A 21 17.47 -5.66 18.64
C ALA A 21 17.95 -5.33 17.22
N ILE A 22 19.06 -5.91 16.76
CA ILE A 22 19.57 -5.73 15.39
C ILE A 22 18.62 -6.35 14.36
N ILE A 23 18.12 -7.56 14.63
CA ILE A 23 17.15 -8.25 13.77
C ILE A 23 15.87 -7.44 13.66
N GLU A 24 15.35 -6.98 14.80
CA GLU A 24 14.11 -6.21 14.84
C GLU A 24 14.28 -4.84 14.19
N HIS A 25 15.39 -4.14 14.46
CA HIS A 25 15.72 -2.90 13.77
C HIS A 25 15.87 -3.12 12.25
N GLY A 26 16.54 -4.20 11.84
CA GLY A 26 16.67 -4.58 10.43
C GLY A 26 15.32 -4.88 9.78
N ARG A 27 14.39 -5.51 10.50
CA ARG A 27 13.00 -5.71 10.06
C ARG A 27 12.27 -4.39 9.92
N THR A 28 12.31 -3.53 10.93
CA THR A 28 11.68 -2.21 10.89
C THR A 28 12.20 -1.37 9.72
N LEU A 29 13.52 -1.34 9.51
CA LEU A 29 14.13 -0.64 8.37
C LEU A 29 13.67 -1.22 7.02
N ARG A 30 13.57 -2.55 6.89
CA ARG A 30 13.06 -3.18 5.67
C ARG A 30 11.59 -2.86 5.44
N THR A 31 10.77 -2.94 6.48
CA THR A 31 9.33 -2.62 6.42
C THR A 31 9.12 -1.17 6.02
N ASN A 32 9.92 -0.25 6.57
CA ASN A 32 9.79 1.19 6.34
C ASN A 32 10.60 1.69 5.14
N ARG A 33 11.39 0.85 4.47
CA ARG A 33 12.25 1.25 3.35
C ARG A 33 11.49 2.04 2.30
N ILE A 34 10.27 1.60 1.99
CA ILE A 34 9.43 2.25 1.00
C ILE A 34 9.08 3.70 1.38
N LEU A 35 8.92 3.99 2.67
CA LEU A 35 8.62 5.34 3.14
C LEU A 35 9.79 6.31 2.94
N TYR A 36 11.04 5.81 2.86
CA TYR A 36 12.20 6.63 2.54
C TYR A 36 12.30 6.96 1.05
N GLU A 37 11.65 6.19 0.19
CA GLU A 37 11.74 6.33 -1.27
C GLU A 37 10.57 7.16 -1.83
N LEU A 38 9.45 7.22 -1.10
CA LEU A 38 8.26 7.92 -1.56
C LEU A 38 8.24 9.40 -1.17
N PRO A 39 7.67 10.27 -2.02
CA PRO A 39 7.46 11.68 -1.68
C PRO A 39 6.59 11.88 -0.45
N LYS A 40 6.92 12.89 0.36
CA LYS A 40 6.11 13.31 1.52
C LYS A 40 4.69 13.77 1.15
N THR A 41 4.47 14.15 -0.11
CA THR A 41 3.16 14.54 -0.66
C THR A 41 2.21 13.37 -0.89
N ALA A 42 2.67 12.13 -0.73
CA ALA A 42 1.82 10.95 -0.82
C ALA A 42 0.80 10.92 0.35
N CYS A 43 -0.49 10.82 0.00
CA CYS A 43 -1.57 10.62 0.96
C CYS A 43 -2.08 9.17 0.96
N ALA A 44 -1.79 8.40 -0.10
CA ALA A 44 -2.08 6.97 -0.18
C ALA A 44 -0.87 6.20 -0.69
N VAL A 45 -0.60 5.02 -0.13
CA VAL A 45 0.42 4.08 -0.60
C VAL A 45 -0.14 2.68 -0.55
N LEU A 46 0.02 1.92 -1.62
CA LEU A 46 -0.30 0.50 -1.72
C LEU A 46 0.94 -0.25 -2.20
N ARG A 47 1.49 -1.13 -1.37
CA ARG A 47 2.55 -2.06 -1.73
C ARG A 47 1.98 -3.45 -1.93
N ILE A 48 2.40 -4.09 -3.01
CA ILE A 48 2.10 -5.48 -3.37
C ILE A 48 3.43 -6.20 -3.49
N ASP A 49 3.68 -7.17 -2.62
CA ASP A 49 4.82 -8.07 -2.70
C ASP A 49 4.42 -9.28 -3.54
N ALA A 50 4.89 -9.32 -4.79
CA ALA A 50 4.47 -10.32 -5.76
C ALA A 50 4.89 -11.74 -5.36
N VAL A 51 5.97 -11.88 -4.59
CA VAL A 51 6.44 -13.18 -4.09
C VAL A 51 5.52 -13.67 -2.98
N ALA A 52 5.23 -12.81 -2.00
CA ALA A 52 4.33 -13.16 -0.89
C ALA A 52 2.87 -13.33 -1.34
N LEU A 53 2.47 -12.65 -2.42
CA LEU A 53 1.14 -12.77 -3.02
C LEU A 53 0.87 -14.20 -3.49
N ALA A 54 1.83 -14.82 -4.20
CA ALA A 54 1.71 -16.18 -4.72
C ALA A 54 1.53 -17.23 -3.60
N ASP A 55 2.00 -16.94 -2.39
CA ASP A 55 1.92 -17.81 -1.21
C ASP A 55 0.67 -17.52 -0.33
N SER A 56 -0.25 -16.65 -0.75
CA SER A 56 -1.39 -16.22 0.07
C SER A 56 -2.69 -16.13 -0.72
N GLN A 57 -3.63 -17.05 -0.44
CA GLN A 57 -4.94 -17.09 -1.08
C GLN A 57 -5.75 -15.80 -0.85
N SER A 58 -5.74 -15.26 0.38
CA SER A 58 -6.43 -14.02 0.73
C SER A 58 -5.83 -12.81 0.00
N ALA A 59 -4.50 -12.77 -0.12
CA ALA A 59 -3.83 -11.73 -0.87
C ALA A 59 -4.13 -11.85 -2.37
N GLN A 60 -4.10 -13.06 -2.93
CA GLN A 60 -4.45 -13.29 -4.34
C GLN A 60 -5.90 -12.88 -4.62
N ALA A 61 -6.84 -13.27 -3.76
CA ALA A 61 -8.25 -12.88 -3.91
C ALA A 61 -8.44 -11.35 -3.86
N LEU A 62 -7.78 -10.67 -2.92
CA LEU A 62 -7.79 -9.20 -2.87
C LEU A 62 -7.15 -8.60 -4.12
N PHE A 63 -6.03 -9.14 -4.56
CA PHE A 63 -5.33 -8.65 -5.75
C PHE A 63 -6.20 -8.81 -7.01
N ASP A 64 -6.79 -9.99 -7.24
CA ASP A 64 -7.67 -10.24 -8.38
C ASP A 64 -8.90 -9.32 -8.37
N TRP A 65 -9.40 -8.97 -7.18
CA TRP A 65 -10.49 -8.01 -7.01
C TRP A 65 -10.08 -6.56 -7.32
N LEU A 66 -8.86 -6.16 -6.96
CA LEU A 66 -8.30 -4.82 -7.22
C LEU A 66 -7.80 -4.65 -8.67
N ALA A 67 -7.18 -5.68 -9.22
CA ALA A 67 -6.53 -5.72 -10.52
C ALA A 67 -7.04 -6.94 -11.30
N PRO A 68 -8.11 -6.77 -12.10
CA PRO A 68 -8.71 -7.87 -12.84
C PRO A 68 -7.68 -8.58 -13.74
N PRO A 69 -7.73 -9.91 -13.88
CA PRO A 69 -6.78 -10.69 -14.68
C PRO A 69 -6.63 -10.21 -16.12
N GLU A 70 -7.68 -9.63 -16.69
CA GLU A 70 -7.72 -9.09 -18.05
C GLU A 70 -6.68 -7.97 -18.21
N ARG A 71 -6.55 -7.10 -17.20
CA ARG A 71 -5.58 -5.98 -17.21
C ARG A 71 -4.13 -6.46 -17.17
N LEU A 72 -3.86 -7.53 -16.43
CA LEU A 72 -2.53 -8.13 -16.41
C LEU A 72 -2.23 -8.89 -17.71
N SER A 73 -3.24 -9.56 -18.25
CA SER A 73 -3.15 -10.27 -19.53
C SER A 73 -2.89 -9.32 -20.68
N GLU A 74 -3.44 -8.09 -20.66
CA GLU A 74 -3.12 -7.02 -21.61
C GLU A 74 -1.62 -6.64 -21.57
N ILE A 75 -1.01 -6.59 -20.39
CA ILE A 75 0.42 -6.28 -20.23
C ILE A 75 1.26 -7.43 -20.80
N GLU A 76 0.93 -8.67 -20.44
CA GLU A 76 1.63 -9.86 -20.94
C GLU A 76 1.50 -9.99 -22.46
N ALA A 77 0.31 -9.78 -23.01
CA ALA A 77 0.08 -9.77 -24.45
C ALA A 77 0.82 -8.63 -25.16
N GLY A 78 0.90 -7.46 -24.52
CA GLY A 78 1.53 -6.27 -25.11
C GLY A 78 3.05 -6.31 -25.15
N CYS A 79 3.70 -6.93 -24.16
CA CYS A 79 5.17 -6.89 -24.04
C CYS A 79 5.84 -8.20 -23.60
N GLY A 80 5.09 -9.30 -23.47
CA GLY A 80 5.60 -10.61 -23.04
C GLY A 80 5.99 -10.69 -21.56
N LEU A 81 5.68 -9.65 -20.77
CA LEU A 81 6.04 -9.57 -19.36
C LEU A 81 4.85 -9.99 -18.50
N ALA A 82 4.93 -11.18 -17.89
CA ALA A 82 3.97 -11.64 -16.88
C ALA A 82 4.23 -10.91 -15.55
N PRO A 83 3.42 -9.92 -15.12
CA PRO A 83 3.82 -8.96 -14.08
C PRO A 83 4.12 -9.60 -12.73
N LEU A 84 3.28 -10.55 -12.28
CA LEU A 84 3.46 -11.24 -11.00
C LEU A 84 4.69 -12.16 -10.98
N ALA A 85 5.12 -12.66 -12.14
CA ALA A 85 6.32 -13.49 -12.25
C ALA A 85 7.59 -12.64 -12.41
N ALA A 86 7.48 -11.52 -13.12
CA ALA A 86 8.61 -10.66 -13.47
C ALA A 86 9.06 -9.73 -12.34
N LEU A 87 8.12 -9.30 -11.50
CA LEU A 87 8.35 -8.33 -10.43
C LEU A 87 8.58 -8.99 -9.08
N ARG A 88 9.34 -8.30 -8.24
CA ARG A 88 9.48 -8.58 -6.81
C ARG A 88 8.35 -7.90 -6.03
N ASP A 89 8.18 -6.61 -6.28
CA ASP A 89 7.13 -5.81 -5.68
C ASP A 89 6.72 -4.65 -6.59
N ALA A 90 5.49 -4.20 -6.39
CA ALA A 90 4.95 -3.00 -6.99
C ALA A 90 4.42 -2.10 -5.88
N THR A 91 4.76 -0.82 -5.91
CA THR A 91 4.21 0.18 -5.00
C THR A 91 3.51 1.26 -5.79
N VAL A 92 2.21 1.41 -5.57
CA VAL A 92 1.42 2.53 -6.05
C VAL A 92 1.36 3.58 -4.95
N TRP A 93 1.49 4.85 -5.29
CA TRP A 93 1.12 5.92 -4.38
C TRP A 93 0.27 6.95 -5.08
N VAL A 94 -0.53 7.62 -4.28
CA VAL A 94 -1.33 8.75 -4.71
C VAL A 94 -0.93 9.94 -3.86
N GLY A 95 -0.65 11.05 -4.52
CA GLY A 95 -0.19 12.27 -3.89
C GLY A 95 -0.75 13.51 -4.55
N GLY A 96 -0.27 14.64 -4.09
CA GLY A 96 -0.59 15.95 -4.61
C GLY A 96 -0.20 17.01 -3.59
N PRO A 97 -0.25 18.29 -3.97
CA PRO A 97 -0.06 19.37 -3.00
C PRO A 97 -1.12 19.26 -1.90
N GLU A 98 -0.82 19.74 -0.69
CA GLU A 98 -1.70 19.64 0.49
C GLU A 98 -3.12 20.18 0.24
N GLY A 99 -3.23 21.21 -0.62
CA GLY A 99 -4.50 21.79 -1.06
C GLY A 99 -5.20 21.03 -2.18
N GLU A 100 -4.53 20.15 -2.92
CA GLU A 100 -5.09 19.36 -4.03
C GLU A 100 -4.54 17.92 -4.04
N PRO A 101 -4.70 17.13 -2.95
CA PRO A 101 -4.38 15.70 -2.93
C PRO A 101 -5.10 14.96 -4.06
N PHE A 102 -4.52 13.85 -4.54
CA PHE A 102 -5.01 13.00 -5.63
C PHE A 102 -4.80 13.53 -7.06
N GLN A 103 -3.93 14.52 -7.24
CA GLN A 103 -3.53 14.99 -8.58
C GLN A 103 -2.46 14.13 -9.24
N SER A 104 -1.77 13.31 -8.46
CA SER A 104 -0.66 12.49 -8.96
C SER A 104 -0.82 11.05 -8.54
N VAL A 105 -0.56 10.15 -9.48
CA VAL A 105 -0.43 8.72 -9.23
C VAL A 105 0.96 8.31 -9.70
N GLY A 106 1.70 7.67 -8.81
CA GLY A 106 3.00 7.10 -9.11
C GLY A 106 2.99 5.60 -8.90
N LEU A 107 3.83 4.91 -9.66
CA LEU A 107 4.04 3.48 -9.59
C LEU A 107 5.55 3.21 -9.60
N LEU A 108 6.01 2.56 -8.55
CA LEU A 108 7.37 2.07 -8.38
C LEU A 108 7.36 0.56 -8.61
N LEU A 109 8.11 0.11 -9.61
CA LEU A 109 8.20 -1.30 -9.97
C LEU A 109 9.61 -1.79 -9.67
N ARG A 110 9.70 -2.89 -8.92
CA ARG A 110 10.96 -3.58 -8.67
C ARG A 110 10.95 -4.92 -9.34
N GLY A 111 11.88 -5.10 -10.26
CA GLY A 111 12.15 -6.34 -10.96
C GLY A 111 12.63 -7.45 -10.04
N ARG A 112 12.22 -8.68 -10.37
CA ARG A 112 12.79 -9.93 -9.85
C ARG A 112 13.59 -10.64 -10.94
N THR A 113 12.95 -10.89 -12.06
CA THR A 113 13.57 -11.50 -13.25
C THR A 113 13.64 -10.52 -14.42
N ALA A 114 12.79 -9.50 -14.45
CA ALA A 114 12.87 -8.39 -15.40
C ALA A 114 13.78 -7.28 -14.84
N ASP A 115 14.79 -6.87 -15.60
CA ASP A 115 15.59 -5.69 -15.28
C ASP A 115 14.88 -4.39 -15.69
N ALA A 116 15.46 -3.25 -15.31
CA ALA A 116 14.88 -1.94 -15.58
C ALA A 116 14.80 -1.61 -17.09
N GLU A 117 15.65 -2.19 -17.94
CA GLU A 117 15.51 -2.04 -19.40
C GLU A 117 14.34 -2.84 -19.93
N THR A 118 14.14 -4.07 -19.46
CA THR A 118 13.01 -4.93 -19.83
C THR A 118 11.68 -4.27 -19.45
N ILE A 119 11.58 -3.73 -18.22
CA ILE A 119 10.38 -3.00 -17.79
C ILE A 119 10.20 -1.71 -18.61
N ALA A 120 11.28 -0.96 -18.87
CA ALA A 120 11.21 0.24 -19.71
C ALA A 120 10.76 -0.09 -21.14
N GLN A 121 11.23 -1.19 -21.73
CA GLN A 121 10.83 -1.65 -23.05
C GLN A 121 9.35 -2.05 -23.08
N CYS A 122 8.86 -2.74 -22.05
CA CYS A 122 7.44 -3.03 -21.91
C CYS A 122 6.60 -1.74 -21.87
N TYR A 123 7.04 -0.75 -21.09
CA TYR A 123 6.40 0.57 -21.07
C TYR A 123 6.38 1.22 -22.46
N ARG A 124 7.48 1.13 -23.25
CA ARG A 124 7.48 1.64 -24.64
C ARG A 124 6.42 0.99 -25.50
N SER A 125 6.36 -0.34 -25.49
CA SER A 125 5.36 -1.09 -26.26
C SER A 125 3.93 -0.74 -25.87
N LEU A 126 3.65 -0.55 -24.57
CA LEU A 126 2.32 -0.14 -24.10
C LEU A 126 1.93 1.29 -24.50
N VAL A 127 2.89 2.22 -24.52
CA VAL A 127 2.65 3.60 -24.99
C VAL A 127 2.42 3.65 -26.50
N GLU A 128 3.22 2.91 -27.27
CA GLU A 128 3.10 2.79 -28.72
C GLU A 128 1.77 2.13 -29.14
N ALA A 129 1.35 1.09 -28.44
CA ALA A 129 0.06 0.43 -28.67
C ALA A 129 -1.15 1.36 -28.46
N ARG A 130 -1.00 2.41 -27.65
CA ARG A 130 -2.02 3.46 -27.43
C ARG A 130 -1.95 4.58 -28.48
N GLY A 131 -1.10 4.47 -29.49
CA GLY A 131 -0.94 5.46 -30.56
C GLY A 131 -0.08 6.67 -30.17
N SER A 132 0.65 6.58 -29.06
CA SER A 132 1.58 7.62 -28.61
C SER A 132 3.03 7.21 -28.93
N ALA A 133 3.98 8.11 -28.72
CA ALA A 133 5.41 7.86 -28.93
C ALA A 133 6.19 8.29 -27.69
N ILE A 134 7.42 7.81 -27.53
CA ILE A 134 8.27 8.17 -26.40
C ILE A 134 9.42 9.06 -26.85
N ASP A 135 9.59 10.17 -26.15
CA ASP A 135 10.76 11.02 -26.26
C ASP A 135 11.64 10.83 -25.03
N ARG A 136 12.96 10.73 -25.23
CA ARG A 136 13.93 10.74 -24.13
C ARG A 136 14.22 12.20 -23.75
N VAL A 137 13.91 12.55 -22.51
CA VAL A 137 14.06 13.92 -22.00
C VAL A 137 15.03 13.90 -20.82
N THR A 138 15.93 14.89 -20.74
CA THR A 138 16.79 15.07 -19.57
C THR A 138 16.16 16.12 -18.67
N THR A 139 15.89 15.76 -17.41
CA THR A 139 15.40 16.69 -16.38
C THR A 139 16.51 16.99 -15.37
N PRO A 140 16.33 17.98 -14.47
CA PRO A 140 17.27 18.21 -13.37
C PRO A 140 17.48 16.98 -12.46
N THR A 141 16.48 16.10 -12.39
CA THR A 141 16.50 14.89 -11.55
C THR A 141 16.93 13.63 -12.32
N GLY A 142 17.27 13.75 -13.61
CA GLY A 142 17.86 12.69 -14.43
C GLY A 142 17.17 12.48 -15.78
N PRO A 143 17.64 11.51 -16.57
CA PRO A 143 16.97 11.13 -17.81
C PRO A 143 15.65 10.43 -17.53
N ILE A 144 14.60 10.81 -18.26
CA ILE A 144 13.28 10.18 -18.25
C ILE A 144 12.86 9.80 -19.67
N LEU A 145 12.02 8.78 -19.79
CA LEU A 145 11.26 8.44 -20.98
C LEU A 145 9.87 9.05 -20.83
N ARG A 146 9.48 9.99 -21.68
CA ARG A 146 8.20 10.69 -21.58
C ARG A 146 7.35 10.37 -22.80
N SER A 147 6.06 10.07 -22.60
CA SER A 147 5.11 9.99 -23.71
C SER A 147 4.96 11.37 -24.36
N ARG A 148 4.81 11.41 -25.69
CA ARG A 148 4.79 12.66 -26.46
C ARG A 148 3.56 13.52 -26.15
N ASP A 149 2.46 12.90 -25.77
CA ASP A 149 1.26 13.54 -25.23
C ASP A 149 1.47 14.15 -23.82
N GLY A 150 2.60 13.88 -23.17
CA GLY A 150 2.94 14.36 -21.84
C GLY A 150 2.20 13.66 -20.70
N ALA A 151 1.32 12.70 -20.99
CA ALA A 151 0.45 12.05 -20.01
C ALA A 151 1.20 11.10 -19.06
N SER A 152 2.36 10.58 -19.49
CA SER A 152 3.12 9.59 -18.71
C SER A 152 4.63 9.74 -18.90
N ALA A 153 5.37 9.38 -17.87
CA ALA A 153 6.82 9.33 -17.86
C ALA A 153 7.31 8.11 -17.08
N LEU A 154 8.51 7.65 -17.41
CA LEU A 154 9.23 6.59 -16.72
C LEU A 154 10.68 7.01 -16.50
N ALA A 155 11.22 6.76 -15.30
CA ALA A 155 12.64 6.86 -15.01
C ALA A 155 13.18 5.53 -14.47
N LYS A 156 14.44 5.26 -14.81
CA LYS A 156 15.20 4.18 -14.18
C LYS A 156 15.87 4.69 -12.93
N VAL A 157 15.71 3.95 -11.84
CA VAL A 157 16.27 4.29 -10.53
C VAL A 157 17.57 3.51 -10.32
N ASP A 158 17.55 2.21 -10.62
CA ASP A 158 18.70 1.31 -10.62
C ASP A 158 18.49 0.19 -11.65
N ASP A 159 19.33 -0.86 -11.61
CA ASP A 159 19.31 -1.97 -12.57
C ASP A 159 17.99 -2.76 -12.59
N TYR A 160 17.20 -2.73 -11.51
CA TYR A 160 15.95 -3.47 -11.39
C TYR A 160 14.74 -2.60 -11.03
N THR A 161 14.95 -1.32 -10.76
CA THR A 161 13.91 -0.44 -10.25
C THR A 161 13.57 0.64 -11.27
N VAL A 162 12.28 0.75 -11.59
CA VAL A 162 11.75 1.86 -12.39
C VAL A 162 10.62 2.55 -11.65
N VAL A 163 10.47 3.85 -11.91
CA VAL A 163 9.34 4.64 -11.47
C VAL A 163 8.58 5.16 -12.68
N THR A 164 7.25 5.11 -12.64
CA THR A 164 6.38 5.64 -13.70
C THR A 164 5.22 6.44 -13.11
N GLY A 165 4.72 7.42 -13.86
CA GLY A 165 3.66 8.34 -13.42
C GLY A 165 3.57 9.53 -14.35
N SER A 166 3.08 10.69 -13.89
CA SER A 166 3.28 11.93 -14.64
C SER A 166 4.76 12.35 -14.63
N SER A 167 5.16 13.26 -15.53
CA SER A 167 6.54 13.80 -15.52
C SER A 167 6.90 14.43 -14.18
N GLU A 168 5.94 15.11 -13.54
CA GLU A 168 6.10 15.74 -12.23
C GLU A 168 6.25 14.70 -11.12
N THR A 169 5.42 13.66 -11.12
CA THR A 169 5.48 12.57 -10.14
C THR A 169 6.81 11.82 -10.20
N VAL A 170 7.29 11.52 -11.41
CA VAL A 170 8.59 10.89 -11.62
C VAL A 170 9.72 11.81 -11.15
N ALA A 171 9.65 13.10 -11.47
CA ALA A 171 10.67 14.05 -11.05
C ALA A 171 10.73 14.19 -9.53
N GLU A 172 9.58 14.25 -8.86
CA GLU A 172 9.48 14.30 -7.40
C GLU A 172 10.06 13.05 -6.74
N PHE A 173 9.69 11.86 -7.22
CA PHE A 173 10.29 10.61 -6.73
C PHE A 173 11.82 10.61 -6.87
N MET A 174 12.34 11.02 -8.03
CA MET A 174 13.79 11.07 -8.26
C MET A 174 14.47 12.12 -7.37
N ALA A 175 13.80 13.21 -7.01
CA ALA A 175 14.28 14.19 -6.05
C ALA A 175 14.38 13.59 -4.63
N VAL A 176 13.41 12.76 -4.22
CA VAL A 176 13.45 12.02 -2.95
C VAL A 176 14.62 11.04 -2.95
N ALA A 177 14.77 10.25 -4.02
CA ALA A 177 15.85 9.27 -4.15
C ALA A 177 17.26 9.91 -4.09
N ARG A 178 17.38 11.18 -4.47
CA ARG A 178 18.62 11.98 -4.36
C ARG A 178 18.79 12.71 -3.02
N GLY A 179 17.81 12.63 -2.12
CA GLY A 179 17.80 13.33 -0.84
C GLY A 179 17.64 14.84 -0.96
N THR A 180 17.08 15.35 -2.06
CA THR A 180 16.90 16.80 -2.27
C THR A 180 15.55 17.31 -1.79
N VAL A 181 14.60 16.42 -1.53
CA VAL A 181 13.28 16.76 -0.95
C VAL A 181 12.92 15.74 0.15
N PRO A 182 12.03 16.12 1.10
CA PRO A 182 11.55 15.22 2.15
C PRO A 182 10.89 13.94 1.64
N SER A 183 11.12 12.84 2.36
CA SER A 183 10.46 11.55 2.10
C SER A 183 9.27 11.33 3.03
N LEU A 184 8.41 10.38 2.68
CA LEU A 184 7.19 10.05 3.40
C LEU A 184 7.44 9.57 4.83
N ILE A 185 8.63 9.05 5.15
CA ILE A 185 9.00 8.64 6.52
C ILE A 185 8.88 9.78 7.55
N GLU A 186 8.98 11.03 7.10
CA GLU A 186 8.84 12.21 7.96
C GLU A 186 7.37 12.47 8.36
N ALA A 187 6.41 11.89 7.65
CA ALA A 187 5.00 11.99 7.99
C ALA A 187 4.65 11.00 9.11
N ALA A 188 4.68 11.48 10.37
CA ALA A 188 4.50 10.65 11.56
C ALA A 188 3.24 9.76 11.50
N GLY A 189 2.08 10.33 11.15
CA GLY A 189 0.84 9.56 11.03
C GLY A 189 0.93 8.43 10.00
N PHE A 190 1.60 8.67 8.87
CA PHE A 190 1.81 7.65 7.84
C PHE A 190 2.75 6.55 8.33
N ARG A 191 3.90 6.92 8.91
CA ARG A 191 4.89 5.99 9.45
C ARG A 191 4.30 5.09 10.54
N ASP A 192 3.55 5.69 11.46
CA ASP A 192 3.02 4.98 12.63
C ASP A 192 1.97 3.95 12.17
N LEU A 193 1.09 4.29 11.23
CA LEU A 193 0.15 3.34 10.64
C LEU A 193 0.84 2.29 9.74
N TRP A 194 1.79 2.70 8.90
CA TRP A 194 2.55 1.79 8.03
C TRP A 194 3.23 0.67 8.81
N SER A 195 3.85 1.02 9.95
CA SER A 195 4.50 0.03 10.83
C SER A 195 3.56 -1.06 11.35
N ARG A 196 2.26 -0.76 11.45
CA ARG A 196 1.22 -1.69 11.91
C ARG A 196 0.73 -2.61 10.80
N VAL A 197 0.72 -2.14 9.54
CA VAL A 197 0.11 -2.87 8.42
C VAL A 197 1.12 -3.58 7.51
N ALA A 198 2.35 -3.07 7.39
CA ALA A 198 3.30 -3.56 6.39
C ALA A 198 4.16 -4.75 6.84
N GLY A 199 4.15 -5.10 8.13
CA GLY A 199 4.91 -6.23 8.66
C GLY A 199 4.45 -7.57 8.07
N ASP A 200 5.35 -8.23 7.32
CA ASP A 200 5.14 -9.52 6.62
C ASP A 200 3.89 -9.57 5.72
N ALA A 201 3.46 -8.40 5.23
CA ALA A 201 2.29 -8.26 4.40
C ALA A 201 2.59 -8.61 2.94
N ALA A 202 1.71 -9.40 2.32
CA ALA A 202 1.69 -9.60 0.88
C ALA A 202 1.11 -8.38 0.18
N ILE A 203 0.07 -7.77 0.76
CA ILE A 203 -0.47 -6.47 0.35
C ILE A 203 -0.54 -5.60 1.59
N ALA A 204 0.01 -4.39 1.51
CA ALA A 204 -0.09 -3.38 2.55
C ALA A 204 -0.52 -2.05 1.93
N GLY A 205 -1.59 -1.47 2.44
CA GLY A 205 -2.10 -0.18 2.02
C GLY A 205 -2.23 0.76 3.21
N VAL A 206 -1.87 2.02 3.02
CA VAL A 206 -2.12 3.10 3.97
C VAL A 206 -2.67 4.29 3.22
N PHE A 207 -3.69 4.89 3.80
CA PHE A 207 -4.26 6.13 3.37
C PHE A 207 -4.39 7.06 4.58
N VAL A 208 -3.82 8.26 4.49
CA VAL A 208 -3.96 9.30 5.52
C VAL A 208 -4.87 10.37 4.93
N ALA A 209 -6.04 10.55 5.55
CA ALA A 209 -7.07 11.44 5.05
C ALA A 209 -6.62 12.90 5.17
N PRO A 210 -6.57 13.66 4.06
CA PRO A 210 -6.44 15.10 4.15
C PRO A 210 -7.63 15.68 4.94
N PRO A 211 -7.46 16.72 5.78
CA PRO A 211 -8.53 17.20 6.67
C PRO A 211 -9.88 17.45 5.99
N ARG A 212 -9.86 18.03 4.78
CA ARG A 212 -11.07 18.33 4.00
C ARG A 212 -11.85 17.09 3.52
N TRP A 213 -11.26 15.90 3.58
CA TRP A 213 -11.86 14.63 3.16
C TRP A 213 -12.58 13.89 4.29
N GLN A 214 -12.50 14.37 5.53
CA GLN A 214 -13.24 13.76 6.65
C GLN A 214 -14.75 13.71 6.36
N SER A 215 -15.31 14.77 5.78
CA SER A 215 -16.72 14.81 5.37
C SER A 215 -17.06 13.85 4.23
N ALA A 216 -16.08 13.44 3.41
CA ALA A 216 -16.29 12.43 2.39
C ALA A 216 -16.41 11.04 3.02
N PHE A 217 -15.57 10.72 4.02
CA PHE A 217 -15.70 9.48 4.79
C PHE A 217 -17.03 9.41 5.53
N GLU A 218 -17.44 10.51 6.16
CA GLU A 218 -18.72 10.59 6.84
C GLU A 218 -19.89 10.29 5.90
N ARG A 219 -19.85 10.80 4.67
CA ARG A 219 -20.88 10.49 3.64
C ARG A 219 -20.84 9.04 3.18
N ILE A 220 -19.67 8.44 3.01
CA ILE A 220 -19.53 7.02 2.62
C ILE A 220 -20.07 6.11 3.72
N GLY A 221 -19.81 6.47 4.98
CA GLY A 221 -20.27 5.72 6.14
C GLY A 221 -21.71 6.02 6.57
N ALA A 222 -22.42 6.90 5.86
CA ALA A 222 -23.81 7.20 6.15
C ALA A 222 -24.73 6.39 5.22
N PHE A 223 -25.70 5.67 5.79
CA PHE A 223 -26.76 5.01 5.04
C PHE A 223 -28.11 5.66 5.36
N GLY A 224 -28.68 6.34 4.37
CA GLY A 224 -29.91 7.13 4.56
C GLY A 224 -29.70 8.22 5.60
N ASP A 225 -30.63 8.32 6.56
CA ASP A 225 -30.59 9.32 7.64
C ASP A 225 -29.79 8.86 8.88
N GLN A 226 -29.08 7.73 8.80
CA GLN A 226 -28.33 7.19 9.94
C GLN A 226 -27.00 7.91 10.18
N ALA A 227 -26.52 7.85 11.43
CA ALA A 227 -25.19 8.31 11.80
C ALA A 227 -24.11 7.53 11.04
N SER A 228 -23.00 8.19 10.73
CA SER A 228 -21.93 7.59 9.93
C SER A 228 -21.10 6.59 10.74
N ALA A 229 -20.78 5.43 10.16
CA ALA A 229 -19.81 4.48 10.71
C ALA A 229 -18.34 4.91 10.47
N PHE A 230 -18.11 6.07 9.85
CA PHE A 230 -16.78 6.62 9.56
C PHE A 230 -16.66 8.08 10.02
N THR A 231 -17.23 8.40 11.18
CA THR A 231 -17.12 9.74 11.76
C THR A 231 -15.71 10.00 12.25
N GLY A 232 -15.14 11.15 11.86
CA GLY A 232 -13.82 11.55 12.32
C GLY A 232 -12.66 10.64 11.88
N VAL A 233 -12.80 9.90 10.77
CA VAL A 233 -11.72 9.10 10.21
C VAL A 233 -10.52 9.97 9.84
N LYS A 234 -9.35 9.60 10.37
CA LYS A 234 -8.06 10.24 10.11
C LYS A 234 -7.20 9.44 9.14
N SER A 235 -7.21 8.12 9.27
CA SER A 235 -6.38 7.26 8.44
C SER A 235 -6.99 5.85 8.31
N LEU A 236 -6.65 5.18 7.22
CA LEU A 236 -7.06 3.82 6.89
C LEU A 236 -5.84 3.00 6.54
N GLY A 237 -5.71 1.83 7.15
CA GLY A 237 -4.71 0.83 6.83
C GLY A 237 -5.38 -0.43 6.32
N LEU A 238 -4.77 -1.11 5.35
CA LEU A 238 -5.20 -2.42 4.90
C LEU A 238 -3.99 -3.35 4.86
N THR A 239 -4.18 -4.61 5.26
CA THR A 239 -3.12 -5.61 5.16
C THR A 239 -3.68 -7.02 4.95
N THR A 240 -3.00 -7.77 4.10
CA THR A 240 -3.14 -9.23 4.00
C THR A 240 -1.77 -9.84 4.27
N ARG A 241 -1.69 -10.79 5.20
CA ARG A 241 -0.42 -11.45 5.54
C ARG A 241 -0.16 -12.64 4.64
N ALA A 242 1.12 -12.92 4.42
CA ALA A 242 1.52 -14.21 3.88
C ALA A 242 1.12 -15.33 4.87
N ARG A 243 0.60 -16.45 4.36
CA ARG A 243 0.37 -17.70 5.12
C ARG A 243 -0.70 -17.67 6.23
N ILE A 244 -1.47 -16.59 6.35
CA ILE A 244 -2.74 -16.59 7.10
C ILE A 244 -3.88 -16.68 6.07
N PRO A 245 -4.57 -17.84 5.95
CA PRO A 245 -5.30 -18.19 4.73
C PRO A 245 -6.38 -17.19 4.29
N THR A 246 -7.00 -16.47 5.24
CA THR A 246 -8.24 -15.74 4.96
C THR A 246 -8.29 -14.31 5.47
N ALA A 247 -7.37 -13.84 6.32
CA ALA A 247 -7.58 -12.56 7.01
C ALA A 247 -7.16 -11.34 6.17
N LEU A 248 -8.13 -10.58 5.66
CA LEU A 248 -7.96 -9.18 5.31
C LEU A 248 -8.20 -8.33 6.56
N LYS A 249 -7.18 -7.60 7.00
CA LYS A 249 -7.30 -6.67 8.12
C LYS A 249 -7.38 -5.24 7.61
N VAL A 250 -8.44 -4.55 7.97
CA VAL A 250 -8.62 -3.11 7.78
C VAL A 250 -8.48 -2.43 9.14
N MET A 251 -7.65 -1.40 9.22
CA MET A 251 -7.46 -0.58 10.41
C MET A 251 -7.98 0.82 10.13
N VAL A 252 -8.81 1.34 11.00
CA VAL A 252 -9.37 2.70 10.90
C VAL A 252 -8.91 3.48 12.11
N GLU A 253 -8.20 4.57 11.90
CA GLU A 253 -7.92 5.56 12.93
C GLU A 253 -9.02 6.62 12.90
N VAL A 254 -9.64 6.88 14.04
CA VAL A 254 -10.59 7.98 14.20
C VAL A 254 -10.09 9.02 15.19
N THR A 255 -10.86 10.08 15.39
CA THR A 255 -10.43 11.23 16.18
C THR A 255 -10.06 10.88 17.63
N ASP A 256 -10.87 10.02 18.27
CA ASP A 256 -10.79 9.67 19.68
C ASP A 256 -11.44 8.31 19.97
N ALA A 257 -11.24 7.80 21.19
CA ALA A 257 -11.72 6.47 21.58
C ALA A 257 -13.25 6.35 21.75
N ASP A 258 -13.95 7.46 22.02
CA ASP A 258 -15.41 7.44 22.14
C ASP A 258 -16.04 7.33 20.76
N THR A 259 -15.49 8.08 19.80
CA THR A 259 -15.82 7.96 18.38
C THR A 259 -15.53 6.55 17.88
N ALA A 260 -14.37 5.97 18.22
CA ALA A 260 -14.02 4.61 17.80
C ALA A 260 -15.05 3.57 18.28
N ARG A 261 -15.50 3.69 19.54
CA ARG A 261 -16.51 2.79 20.11
C ARG A 261 -17.89 2.96 19.47
N ARG A 262 -18.30 4.20 19.18
CA ARG A 262 -19.57 4.47 18.49
C ARG A 262 -19.56 3.92 17.08
N ASP A 263 -18.54 4.24 16.31
CA ASP A 263 -18.39 3.82 14.92
C ASP A 263 -18.30 2.29 14.82
N ALA A 264 -17.53 1.64 15.71
CA ALA A 264 -17.46 0.18 15.76
C ALA A 264 -18.80 -0.47 16.12
N ALA A 265 -19.61 0.15 16.99
CA ALA A 265 -20.95 -0.34 17.31
C ALA A 265 -21.89 -0.23 16.10
N LEU A 266 -21.79 0.86 15.33
CA LEU A 266 -22.53 1.02 14.07
C LEU A 266 -22.08 -0.01 13.03
N MET A 267 -20.77 -0.20 12.86
CA MET A 267 -20.23 -1.25 11.98
C MET A 267 -20.74 -2.64 12.38
N LYS A 268 -20.77 -2.98 13.68
CA LYS A 268 -21.31 -4.26 14.17
C LYS A 268 -22.80 -4.41 13.86
N ALA A 269 -23.59 -3.36 14.08
CA ALA A 269 -25.01 -3.39 13.73
C ALA A 269 -25.22 -3.62 12.23
N TRP A 270 -24.36 -3.05 11.38
CA TRP A 270 -24.40 -3.28 9.93
C TRP A 270 -23.97 -4.69 9.54
N THR A 271 -22.99 -5.28 10.22
CA THR A 271 -22.56 -6.65 9.90
C THR A 271 -23.64 -7.68 10.27
N ASP A 272 -24.38 -7.41 11.35
CA ASP A 272 -25.50 -8.24 11.80
C ASP A 272 -26.74 -8.08 10.91
N SER A 273 -27.03 -6.84 10.49
CA SER A 273 -28.17 -6.48 9.65
C SER A 273 -27.74 -5.51 8.54
N PRO A 274 -27.15 -6.01 7.44
CA PRO A 274 -26.69 -5.17 6.35
C PRO A 274 -27.84 -4.40 5.70
N PRO A 275 -27.65 -3.10 5.35
CA PRO A 275 -28.65 -2.34 4.61
C PRO A 275 -29.01 -3.00 3.28
N GLU A 276 -30.29 -2.90 2.87
CA GLU A 276 -30.78 -3.46 1.59
C GLU A 276 -30.08 -2.86 0.35
N THR A 277 -29.43 -1.71 0.50
CA THR A 277 -28.65 -1.04 -0.56
C THR A 277 -27.27 -1.65 -0.79
N VAL A 278 -26.82 -2.56 0.09
CA VAL A 278 -25.53 -3.23 -0.04
C VAL A 278 -25.65 -4.38 -1.04
N GLU A 279 -24.71 -4.45 -1.98
CA GLU A 279 -24.70 -5.53 -2.96
C GLU A 279 -24.60 -6.91 -2.27
N PRO A 280 -25.37 -7.93 -2.69
CA PRO A 280 -25.48 -9.20 -1.95
C PRO A 280 -24.14 -9.90 -1.65
N TYR A 281 -23.12 -9.74 -2.50
CA TYR A 281 -21.81 -10.34 -2.25
C TYR A 281 -21.02 -9.61 -1.15
N LEU A 282 -21.27 -8.31 -0.94
CA LEU A 282 -20.66 -7.54 0.15
C LEU A 282 -21.30 -7.89 1.49
N VAL A 283 -22.53 -8.40 1.49
CA VAL A 283 -23.22 -8.89 2.70
C VAL A 283 -22.49 -10.09 3.31
N ASP A 284 -22.09 -11.06 2.49
CA ASP A 284 -21.37 -12.25 3.00
C ASP A 284 -19.99 -11.89 3.54
N LEU A 285 -19.29 -10.97 2.85
CA LEU A 285 -18.03 -10.41 3.35
C LEU A 285 -18.25 -9.65 4.68
N ALA A 286 -19.28 -8.82 4.77
CA ALA A 286 -19.60 -8.06 5.98
C ALA A 286 -19.95 -9.00 7.15
N ARG A 287 -20.67 -10.10 6.91
CA ARG A 287 -20.98 -11.10 7.95
C ARG A 287 -19.75 -11.83 8.48
N SER A 288 -18.67 -11.90 7.71
CA SER A 288 -17.38 -12.46 8.18
C SER A 288 -16.61 -11.50 9.10
N ALA A 289 -17.05 -10.24 9.22
CA ALA A 289 -16.30 -9.21 9.90
C ALA A 289 -16.18 -9.44 11.41
N HIS A 290 -14.96 -9.44 11.89
CA HIS A 290 -14.65 -9.33 13.31
C HIS A 290 -14.13 -7.92 13.62
N ILE A 291 -14.84 -7.20 14.50
CA ILE A 291 -14.57 -5.79 14.81
C ILE A 291 -14.07 -5.65 16.25
N ASP A 292 -12.84 -5.17 16.38
CA ASP A 292 -12.14 -4.89 17.64
C ASP A 292 -11.82 -3.39 17.77
N VAL A 293 -11.75 -2.88 19.00
CA VAL A 293 -11.47 -1.46 19.29
C VAL A 293 -10.38 -1.34 20.34
N ASP A 294 -9.33 -0.58 20.03
CA ASP A 294 -8.23 -0.25 20.93
C ASP A 294 -7.90 1.25 20.85
N GLY A 295 -8.31 1.99 21.89
CA GLY A 295 -8.20 3.45 21.91
C GLY A 295 -8.89 4.09 20.70
N PRO A 296 -8.21 4.93 19.89
CA PRO A 296 -8.78 5.54 18.69
C PRO A 296 -8.78 4.63 17.46
N TRP A 297 -8.41 3.34 17.60
CA TRP A 297 -8.30 2.41 16.49
C TRP A 297 -9.46 1.43 16.45
N ILE A 298 -10.05 1.27 15.27
CA ILE A 298 -10.97 0.18 14.96
C ILE A 298 -10.24 -0.79 14.05
N THR A 299 -10.21 -2.07 14.42
CA THR A 299 -9.69 -3.15 13.57
C THR A 299 -10.85 -4.00 13.07
N VAL A 300 -11.02 -4.07 11.76
CA VAL A 300 -11.96 -4.96 11.09
C VAL A 300 -11.18 -6.09 10.42
N THR A 301 -11.45 -7.33 10.79
CA THR A 301 -10.87 -8.51 10.13
C THR A 301 -11.96 -9.20 9.32
N LEU A 302 -11.71 -9.38 8.02
CA LEU A 302 -12.63 -9.98 7.07
C LEU A 302 -12.05 -11.28 6.52
N ASP A 303 -12.91 -12.21 6.12
CA ASP A 303 -12.51 -13.37 5.33
C ASP A 303 -12.41 -12.99 3.85
N ALA A 304 -11.19 -12.74 3.37
CA ALA A 304 -10.95 -12.38 1.99
C ALA A 304 -11.25 -13.51 1.00
N SER A 305 -11.40 -14.76 1.45
CA SER A 305 -11.81 -15.86 0.56
C SER A 305 -13.26 -15.76 0.10
N SER A 306 -14.07 -14.93 0.78
CA SER A 306 -15.43 -14.62 0.35
C SER A 306 -15.50 -13.43 -0.63
N LEU A 307 -14.36 -12.84 -1.03
CA LEU A 307 -14.35 -11.83 -2.08
C LEU A 307 -14.77 -12.46 -3.41
N PRO A 308 -15.74 -11.88 -4.12
CA PRO A 308 -16.14 -12.41 -5.41
C PRO A 308 -15.02 -12.19 -6.44
N LYS A 309 -14.91 -13.13 -7.38
CA LYS A 309 -14.17 -12.86 -8.62
C LYS A 309 -14.95 -11.81 -9.39
N ARG A 310 -14.34 -10.65 -9.67
CA ARG A 310 -14.94 -9.68 -10.60
C ARG A 310 -14.95 -10.32 -12.00
N HIS A 311 -16.12 -10.31 -12.64
CA HIS A 311 -16.32 -10.69 -14.03
C HIS A 311 -16.24 -9.46 -14.94
#